data_AF-A0A3B8NQ83-F1
#
_entry.id   AF-A0A3B8NQ83-F1
#
_cell.length_a   1.000
_cell.length_b   1.000
_cell.length_c   1.000
_cell.angle_alpha   90.00
_cell.angle_beta   90.00
_cell.angle_gamma   90.00
#
_symmetry.space_group_name_H-M   'P 1'
#
loop_
_entity.id
_entity.type
_entity.pdbx_description
1 polymer ?
#
loop_
_entity_poly.entity_id
_entity_poly.type
_entity_poly.pdbx_seq_one_letter_code
_entity_poly.pdbx_strand_id
1 'polypeptide(L)'
;MSSGYLALVLHAHLPYVRHPECQTAVAERWLWEALTESYIPLLQTFFRLADEKIPFRITLSLSPPLISMLGDPLLQDRYWKHLHLSLELGAKEIARNK
;
A
#
# COMPACT_ATOMS: atom_id res chain seq x y z
N MET A 1 -13.03 26.18 -24.74
CA MET A 1 -13.82 24.93 -24.83
C MET A 1 -13.11 23.89 -23.96
N SER A 2 -13.81 23.22 -23.04
CA SER A 2 -13.23 22.08 -22.31
C SER A 2 -13.19 20.86 -23.23
N SER A 3 -12.03 20.19 -23.36
CA SER A 3 -11.82 19.02 -24.24
C SER A 3 -12.50 17.72 -23.77
N GLY A 4 -13.57 17.81 -22.97
CA GLY A 4 -14.26 16.67 -22.35
C GLY A 4 -13.94 16.50 -20.86
N TYR A 5 -14.44 15.42 -20.28
CA TYR A 5 -14.22 15.04 -18.88
C TYR A 5 -13.37 13.77 -18.82
N LEU A 6 -12.41 13.74 -17.89
CA LEU A 6 -11.62 12.55 -17.57
C LEU A 6 -12.08 11.99 -16.22
N ALA A 7 -12.33 10.68 -16.17
CA ALA A 7 -12.61 9.96 -14.94
C ALA A 7 -11.58 8.83 -14.76
N LEU A 8 -10.70 8.96 -13.78
CA LEU A 8 -9.79 7.90 -13.36
C LEU A 8 -10.44 7.11 -12.22
N VAL A 9 -10.66 5.81 -12.45
CA VAL A 9 -11.25 4.88 -11.47
C VAL A 9 -10.22 3.81 -11.14
N LEU A 10 -9.72 3.85 -9.91
CA LEU A 10 -8.74 2.90 -9.40
C LEU A 10 -9.49 1.84 -8.57
N HIS A 11 -9.32 0.57 -8.92
CA HIS A 11 -9.90 -0.55 -8.16
C HIS A 11 -8.80 -1.27 -7.39
N ALA A 12 -8.82 -1.14 -6.07
CA ALA A 12 -7.91 -1.85 -5.18
C ALA A 12 -8.64 -3.04 -4.54
N HIS A 13 -8.08 -4.23 -4.75
CA HIS A 13 -8.62 -5.48 -4.25
C HIS A 13 -7.49 -6.43 -3.88
N LEU A 14 -7.66 -7.12 -2.76
CA LEU A 14 -6.91 -8.31 -2.41
C LEU A 14 -7.88 -9.35 -1.83
N PRO A 15 -7.63 -10.65 -2.06
CA PRO A 15 -8.32 -11.71 -1.33
C PRO A 15 -7.96 -11.64 0.15
N TYR A 16 -8.76 -12.27 1.01
CA TYR A 16 -8.49 -12.28 2.45
C TYR A 16 -7.32 -13.22 2.77
N VAL A 17 -6.19 -12.68 3.22
CA VAL A 17 -4.92 -13.41 3.43
C VAL A 17 -4.48 -13.49 4.89
N ARG A 18 -5.36 -13.15 5.85
CA ARG A 18 -5.02 -13.15 7.27
C ARG A 18 -4.92 -14.57 7.83
N HIS A 19 -3.73 -14.94 8.32
CA HIS A 19 -3.48 -16.27 8.92
C HIS A 19 -2.86 -16.15 10.33
N PRO A 20 -3.69 -16.06 11.39
CA PRO A 20 -3.20 -16.01 12.78
C PRO A 20 -2.34 -17.21 13.18
N GLU A 21 -2.71 -18.40 12.68
CA GLU A 21 -2.06 -19.68 12.95
C GLU A 21 -0.68 -19.81 12.31
N CYS A 22 -0.38 -19.02 11.27
CA CYS A 22 0.86 -19.12 10.51
C CYS A 22 1.59 -17.78 10.52
N GLN A 23 2.74 -17.72 11.19
CA GLN A 23 3.54 -16.49 11.28
C GLN A 23 4.26 -16.12 9.97
N THR A 24 4.42 -17.08 9.05
CA THR A 24 5.18 -16.92 7.81
C THR A 24 4.30 -17.13 6.57
N ALA A 25 3.02 -16.77 6.65
CA ALA A 25 2.10 -16.90 5.54
C ALA A 25 2.56 -16.04 4.36
N VAL A 26 3.02 -16.70 3.29
CA VAL A 26 3.53 -16.02 2.08
C VAL A 26 2.47 -15.13 1.45
N ALA A 27 1.19 -15.50 1.55
CA ALA A 27 0.07 -14.73 1.01
C ALA A 27 -0.07 -13.33 1.64
N GLU A 28 0.33 -13.15 2.91
CA GLU A 28 0.30 -11.84 3.57
C GLU A 28 1.27 -10.84 2.90
N ARG A 29 2.31 -11.35 2.21
CA ARG A 29 3.24 -10.49 1.47
C ARG A 29 2.58 -9.66 0.39
N TRP A 30 1.52 -10.16 -0.23
CA TRP A 30 0.77 -9.39 -1.24
C TRP A 30 0.20 -8.10 -0.64
N LEU A 31 -0.23 -8.13 0.64
CA LEU A 31 -0.71 -6.94 1.34
C LEU A 31 0.44 -5.97 1.63
N TRP A 32 1.62 -6.47 2.04
CA TRP A 32 2.79 -5.63 2.32
C TRP A 32 3.30 -4.92 1.08
N GLU A 33 3.39 -5.65 -0.04
CA GLU A 33 3.83 -5.15 -1.35
C GLU A 33 2.82 -4.10 -1.84
N ALA A 34 1.51 -4.39 -1.78
CA ALA A 34 0.48 -3.43 -2.17
C ALA A 34 0.49 -2.15 -1.32
N LEU A 35 0.71 -2.26 -0.01
CA LEU A 35 0.85 -1.10 0.88
C LEU A 35 2.06 -0.23 0.52
N THR A 36 3.23 -0.87 0.40
CA THR A 36 4.53 -0.18 0.25
C THR A 36 4.70 0.39 -1.15
N GLU A 37 4.28 -0.33 -2.18
CA GLU A 37 4.57 0.00 -3.57
C GLU A 37 3.40 0.69 -4.28
N SER A 38 2.19 0.66 -3.71
CA SER A 38 1.00 1.26 -4.33
C SER A 38 0.25 2.21 -3.41
N TYR A 39 -0.32 1.73 -2.31
CA TYR A 39 -1.31 2.49 -1.54
C TYR A 39 -0.71 3.70 -0.82
N ILE A 40 0.43 3.52 -0.13
CA ILE A 40 1.12 4.61 0.55
C ILE A 40 1.68 5.63 -0.45
N PRO A 41 2.41 5.24 -1.53
CA PRO A 41 2.86 6.17 -2.57
C PRO A 41 1.72 6.96 -3.23
N LEU A 42 0.57 6.32 -3.44
CA LEU A 42 -0.60 6.98 -4.01
C LEU A 42 -1.17 8.04 -3.06
N LEU A 43 -1.30 7.72 -1.77
CA LEU A 43 -1.72 8.67 -0.74
C LEU A 43 -0.74 9.85 -0.63
N GLN A 44 0.57 9.59 -0.64
CA GLN A 44 1.60 10.63 -0.65
C GLN A 44 1.46 11.56 -1.87
N THR A 45 1.15 11.00 -3.04
CA THR A 45 0.88 11.79 -4.25
C THR A 45 -0.36 12.66 -4.08
N PHE A 46 -1.46 12.11 -3.55
CA PHE A 46 -2.68 12.86 -3.33
C PHE A 46 -2.51 13.99 -2.31
N PHE A 47 -1.78 13.75 -1.21
CA PHE A 47 -1.44 14.78 -0.24
C PHE A 47 -0.61 15.89 -0.86
N ARG A 48 0.43 15.53 -1.64
CA ARG A 48 1.25 16.53 -2.36
C ARG A 48 0.42 17.38 -3.32
N LEU A 49 -0.45 16.78 -4.12
CA LEU A 49 -1.33 17.52 -5.04
C LEU A 49 -2.28 18.46 -4.29
N ALA A 50 -2.80 18.02 -3.15
CA ALA A 50 -3.65 18.85 -2.29
C ALA A 50 -2.88 20.02 -1.67
N ASP A 51 -1.67 19.78 -1.17
CA ASP A 51 -0.79 20.80 -0.58
C ASP A 51 -0.35 21.84 -1.61
N GLU A 52 -0.04 21.41 -2.84
CA GLU A 52 0.27 22.27 -3.98
C GLU A 52 -0.99 22.95 -4.59
N LYS A 53 -2.18 22.68 -4.04
CA LYS A 53 -3.48 23.21 -4.50
C LYS A 53 -3.78 22.89 -5.97
N ILE A 54 -3.27 21.77 -6.48
CA ILE A 54 -3.55 21.29 -7.84
C ILE A 54 -4.94 20.64 -7.84
N PRO A 55 -5.91 21.11 -8.65
CA PRO A 55 -7.23 20.50 -8.70
C PRO A 55 -7.19 19.13 -9.38
N PHE A 56 -7.56 18.06 -8.66
CA PHE A 56 -7.66 16.70 -9.20
C PHE A 56 -8.92 15.99 -8.71
N ARG A 57 -9.36 14.97 -9.45
CA ARG A 57 -10.48 14.08 -9.07
C ARG A 57 -10.12 12.64 -9.41
N ILE A 58 -10.15 11.77 -8.41
CA ILE A 58 -9.91 10.33 -8.54
C ILE A 58 -11.03 9.59 -7.83
N THR A 59 -11.51 8.50 -8.43
CA THR A 59 -12.40 7.55 -7.75
C THR A 59 -11.58 6.35 -7.33
N LEU A 60 -11.61 5.99 -6.04
CA LEU A 60 -10.95 4.80 -5.51
C LEU A 60 -12.01 3.82 -4.99
N SER A 61 -12.07 2.63 -5.59
CA SER A 61 -12.86 1.50 -5.14
C SER A 61 -11.99 0.58 -4.29
N LEU A 62 -12.42 0.32 -3.05
CA LEU A 62 -11.74 -0.58 -2.12
C LEU A 62 -12.64 -1.77 -1.82
N SER A 63 -12.14 -2.99 -1.98
CA SER A 63 -12.94 -4.19 -1.69
C SER A 63 -13.16 -4.39 -0.18
N PRO A 64 -14.32 -4.95 0.26
CA PRO A 64 -14.56 -5.21 1.68
C PRO A 64 -13.47 -6.07 2.35
N PRO A 65 -12.96 -7.16 1.74
CA PRO A 65 -11.86 -7.92 2.32
C PRO A 65 -10.59 -7.09 2.52
N LEU A 66 -10.26 -6.23 1.57
CA LEU A 66 -9.09 -5.35 1.68
C LEU A 66 -9.24 -4.38 2.85
N ILE A 67 -10.38 -3.68 2.97
CA ILE A 67 -10.62 -2.73 4.07
C ILE A 67 -10.54 -3.44 5.43
N SER A 68 -11.12 -4.63 5.55
CA SER A 68 -11.04 -5.43 6.77
C SER A 68 -9.59 -5.76 7.16
N MET A 69 -8.73 -6.09 6.19
CA MET A 69 -7.32 -6.38 6.44
C MET A 69 -6.50 -5.14 6.76
N LEU A 70 -6.78 -4.00 6.11
CA LEU A 70 -6.10 -2.72 6.39
C LEU A 70 -6.34 -2.25 7.84
N GLY A 71 -7.52 -2.56 8.40
CA GLY A 71 -7.87 -2.26 9.79
C GLY A 71 -7.47 -3.32 10.82
N ASP A 72 -6.85 -4.43 10.41
CA ASP A 72 -6.54 -5.54 11.33
C ASP A 72 -5.21 -5.31 12.08
N PRO A 73 -5.19 -5.26 13.43
CA PRO A 73 -3.98 -4.98 14.19
C PRO A 73 -2.86 -6.01 14.03
N LEU A 74 -3.20 -7.29 13.83
CA LEU A 74 -2.19 -8.34 13.63
C LEU A 74 -1.48 -8.12 12.30
N LEU A 75 -2.23 -7.80 11.24
CA LEU A 75 -1.64 -7.53 9.94
C LEU A 75 -0.81 -6.24 9.97
N GLN A 76 -1.26 -5.20 10.67
CA GLN A 76 -0.48 -3.97 10.84
C GLN A 76 0.86 -4.21 11.55
N ASP A 77 0.87 -4.97 12.65
CA ASP A 77 2.11 -5.33 13.37
C ASP A 77 3.06 -6.17 12.50
N ARG A 78 2.52 -7.14 11.73
CA ARG A 78 3.33 -7.95 10.80
C ARG A 78 3.91 -7.11 9.66
N TYR A 79 3.14 -6.17 9.11
CA TYR A 79 3.62 -5.22 8.11
C TYR A 79 4.78 -4.38 8.66
N TRP A 80 4.63 -3.86 9.88
CA TRP A 80 5.65 -3.06 10.54
C TRP A 80 6.97 -3.83 10.70
N LYS A 81 6.89 -5.09 11.15
CA LYS A 81 8.05 -5.98 11.24
C LYS A 81 8.69 -6.22 9.86
N HIS A 82 7.87 -6.50 8.85
CA HIS A 82 8.36 -6.69 7.48
C HIS A 82 9.11 -5.47 6.95
N LEU A 83 8.57 -4.26 7.14
CA LEU A 83 9.23 -3.01 6.74
C LEU A 83 10.60 -2.83 7.38
N HIS A 84 10.72 -3.07 8.69
CA HIS A 84 12.00 -2.96 9.39
C HIS A 84 13.05 -3.93 8.88
N LEU A 85 12.66 -5.19 8.64
CA LEU A 85 13.55 -6.19 8.05
C LEU A 85 13.99 -5.80 6.64
N SER A 86 13.08 -5.25 5.82
CA SER A 86 13.40 -4.77 4.48
C SER A 86 14.37 -3.58 4.49
N LEU A 87 14.21 -2.66 5.45
CA LEU A 87 15.15 -1.54 5.65
C LEU A 87 16.53 -2.02 6.09
N GLU A 88 16.58 -2.94 7.06
CA GLU A 88 17.84 -3.53 7.54
C GLU A 88 18.58 -4.26 6.40
N LEU A 89 17.84 -5.05 5.62
CA LEU A 89 18.38 -5.74 4.45
C LEU A 89 18.94 -4.73 3.45
N GLY A 90 18.17 -3.70 3.09
CA GLY A 90 18.61 -2.64 2.18
C GLY A 90 19.90 -1.95 2.65
N ALA A 91 20.02 -1.65 3.94
CA ALA A 91 21.23 -1.07 4.51
C ALA A 91 22.45 -2.00 4.41
N LYS A 92 22.28 -3.30 4.69
CA LYS A 92 23.34 -4.31 4.55
C LYS A 92 23.77 -4.48 3.09
N GLU A 93 22.83 -4.48 2.16
CA GLU A 93 23.09 -4.59 0.72
C GLU A 93 23.87 -3.37 0.20
N ILE A 94 23.53 -2.16 0.67
CA ILE A 94 24.31 -0.95 0.34
C ILE A 94 25.74 -1.06 0.90
N ALA A 95 25.92 -1.58 2.13
CA ALA A 95 27.24 -1.73 2.72
C ALA A 95 28.09 -2.81 2.03
N ARG A 96 27.49 -3.91 1.56
CA ARG A 96 28.19 -4.99 0.86
C ARG A 96 28.70 -4.60 -0.53
N ASN A 97 27.94 -3.76 -1.24
CA ASN A 97 28.22 -3.38 -2.63
C ASN A 97 28.91 -2.01 -2.76
N LYS A 98 29.41 -1.44 -1.64
CA LYS A 98 30.35 -0.32 -1.61
C LYS A 98 31.77 -0.84 -1.54
#